data_AF-A0A7V8XC79-F1
#
_entry.id   AF-A0A7V8XC79-F1
#
_cell.length_a   1.000
_cell.length_b   1.000
_cell.length_c   1.000
_cell.angle_alpha   90.00
_cell.angle_beta   90.00
_cell.angle_gamma   90.00
#
_symmetry.space_group_name_H-M   'P 1'
#
loop_
_entity.id
_entity.type
_entity.pdbx_description
1 polymer ?
#
loop_
_entity_poly.entity_id
_entity_poly.type
_entity_poly.pdbx_seq_one_letter_code
_entity_poly.pdbx_strand_id
1 'polypeptide(L)' 'MADTEWWQRGPVAGVPDVLQPVAHILLQVRESVGELVDGLTPEQWNARPGGIASVAFHVLHVPGVIDRLFTYAR' A
#
# COMPACT_ATOMS: atom_id res chain seq x y z
N MET A 1 3.91 -5.15 11.09
CA MET A 1 4.86 -4.91 9.99
C MET A 1 5.55 -6.21 9.70
N ALA A 2 5.58 -6.66 8.44
CA ALA A 2 6.19 -7.92 8.06
C ALA A 2 7.62 -8.07 8.60
N ASP A 3 7.92 -9.23 9.23
CA ASP A 3 9.26 -9.54 9.77
C ASP A 3 10.34 -9.61 8.67
N THR A 4 9.94 -9.85 7.42
CA THR A 4 10.80 -9.78 6.24
C THR A 4 10.10 -8.95 5.17
N GLU A 5 10.74 -7.86 4.76
CA GLU A 5 10.24 -6.98 3.71
C GLU A 5 10.25 -7.65 2.34
N TRP A 6 9.34 -7.28 1.45
CA TRP A 6 9.21 -7.93 0.14
C TRP A 6 10.47 -7.90 -0.72
N TRP A 7 11.29 -6.85 -0.62
CA TRP A 7 12.56 -6.79 -1.36
C TRP A 7 13.58 -7.83 -0.87
N GLN A 8 13.47 -8.29 0.38
CA GLN A 8 14.33 -9.32 0.97
C GLN A 8 13.84 -10.74 0.64
N ARG A 9 12.60 -10.89 0.14
CA ARG A 9 11.98 -12.20 -0.17
C ARG A 9 12.39 -12.76 -1.55
N GLY A 10 13.22 -12.03 -2.30
CA GLY A 10 13.65 -12.41 -3.64
C GLY A 10 12.71 -11.91 -4.76
N PRO A 11 12.98 -12.29 -6.01
CA PRO A 11 12.27 -11.77 -7.17
C PRO A 11 10.83 -12.31 -7.25
N VAL A 12 9.91 -11.44 -7.66
CA VAL A 12 8.53 -11.80 -7.98
C VAL A 12 8.50 -12.49 -9.35
N ALA A 13 7.97 -13.72 -9.39
CA ALA A 13 7.88 -14.50 -10.61
C ALA A 13 7.04 -13.78 -11.68
N GLY A 14 7.55 -13.73 -12.92
CA GLY A 14 6.87 -13.08 -14.04
C GLY A 14 7.04 -11.56 -14.13
N VAL A 15 7.80 -10.94 -13.21
CA VAL A 15 8.13 -9.51 -13.24
C VAL A 15 9.56 -9.31 -13.74
N PRO A 16 9.81 -8.48 -14.78
CA PRO A 16 11.16 -8.14 -15.23
C PRO A 16 12.02 -7.55 -14.11
N ASP A 17 13.33 -7.81 -14.12
CA ASP A 17 14.27 -7.35 -13.07
C ASP A 17 14.17 -5.86 -12.78
N VAL A 18 14.06 -5.03 -13.83
CA VAL A 18 13.94 -3.57 -13.71
C VAL A 18 12.64 -3.12 -13.01
N LEU A 19 11.61 -3.96 -12.99
CA LEU A 19 10.31 -3.68 -12.37
C LEU A 19 10.14 -4.35 -10.99
N GLN A 20 11.14 -5.11 -10.51
CA GLN A 20 11.08 -5.78 -9.21
C GLN A 20 10.77 -4.81 -8.04
N PRO A 21 11.40 -3.62 -7.94
CA PRO A 21 11.09 -2.70 -6.84
C PRO A 21 9.62 -2.26 -6.80
N VAL A 22 8.98 -2.13 -7.97
CA VAL A 22 7.55 -1.78 -8.07
C VAL A 22 6.69 -2.95 -7.61
N ALA A 23 7.00 -4.18 -8.03
CA ALA A 23 6.27 -5.35 -7.55
C ALA A 23 6.43 -5.55 -6.04
N HIS A 24 7.65 -5.39 -5.52
CA HIS A 24 7.93 -5.50 -4.09
C HIS A 24 7.15 -4.48 -3.27
N ILE A 25 7.14 -3.21 -3.65
CA ILE A 25 6.43 -2.19 -2.85
C ILE A 25 4.91 -2.36 -2.91
N LEU A 26 4.35 -2.76 -4.06
CA LEU A 26 2.90 -3.02 -4.16
C LEU A 26 2.47 -4.18 -3.26
N LEU A 27 3.28 -5.24 -3.20
CA LEU A 27 3.03 -6.38 -2.33
C LEU A 27 3.26 -6.03 -0.84
N GLN A 28 4.28 -5.22 -0.55
CA GLN A 28 4.54 -4.71 0.80
C GLN A 28 3.38 -3.86 1.31
N VAL A 29 2.87 -2.93 0.51
CA VAL A 29 1.74 -2.07 0.86
C VAL A 29 0.48 -2.91 1.10
N ARG A 30 0.23 -3.93 0.27
CA ARG A 30 -0.91 -4.83 0.43
C ARG A 30 -0.92 -5.54 1.79
N GLU A 31 0.23 -6.00 2.28
CA GLU A 31 0.34 -6.62 3.61
C GLU A 31 0.32 -5.57 4.73
N SER A 32 1.16 -4.53 4.60
CA SER A 32 1.41 -3.57 5.68
C SER A 32 0.20 -2.71 6.00
N VAL A 33 -0.63 -2.36 5.00
CA VAL A 33 -1.84 -1.55 5.24
C VAL A 33 -2.79 -2.28 6.18
N GLY A 34 -2.99 -3.59 5.99
CA GLY A 34 -3.85 -4.39 6.87
C GLY A 34 -3.36 -4.38 8.32
N GLU A 35 -2.05 -4.56 8.52
CA GLU A 35 -1.43 -4.55 9.85
C GLU A 35 -1.45 -3.17 10.52
N LEU A 36 -1.29 -2.09 9.75
CA LEU A 36 -1.29 -0.71 10.27
C LEU A 36 -2.66 -0.24 10.72
N VAL A 37 -3.72 -0.75 10.09
CA VAL A 37 -5.10 -0.37 10.40
C VAL A 37 -5.81 -1.36 11.31
N ASP A 38 -5.14 -2.46 11.66
CA ASP A 38 -5.67 -3.44 12.59
C ASP A 38 -5.93 -2.81 13.97
N GLY A 39 -7.07 -3.15 14.56
CA GLY A 39 -7.50 -2.61 15.85
C GLY A 39 -7.98 -1.15 15.86
N LEU A 40 -8.01 -0.44 14.72
CA LEU A 40 -8.60 0.90 14.67
C LEU A 40 -10.12 0.85 14.85
N THR A 41 -10.62 1.69 15.76
CA THR A 41 -12.06 1.94 15.94
C THR A 41 -12.65 2.72 14.76
N PRO A 42 -13.97 2.65 14.53
CA PRO A 42 -14.65 3.46 13.50
C PRO A 42 -14.38 4.96 13.65
N GLU A 43 -14.28 5.47 14.88
CA GLU A 43 -13.98 6.87 15.16
C GLU A 43 -12.55 7.22 14.72
N GLN A 44 -11.57 6.36 15.00
CA GLN A 44 -10.18 6.55 14.58
C GLN A 44 -10.03 6.47 13.06
N TRP A 45 -10.76 5.56 12.39
CA TRP A 45 -10.79 5.47 10.93
C TRP A 45 -11.23 6.77 10.25
N ASN A 46 -12.17 7.48 10.88
CA ASN A 46 -12.78 8.70 10.35
C ASN A 46 -12.20 9.99 10.94
N ALA A 47 -11.33 9.88 11.95
CA ALA A 47 -10.69 11.03 12.57
C ALA A 47 -9.86 11.84 11.56
N ARG A 48 -9.82 13.15 11.76
CA ARG A 48 -9.07 14.10 10.94
C ARG A 48 -8.13 14.94 11.82
N PRO A 49 -7.09 14.31 12.39
CA PRO A 49 -6.18 15.00 13.31
C PRO A 49 -5.52 16.19 12.61
N GLY A 50 -5.60 17.39 13.19
CA GLY A 50 -5.07 18.60 12.55
C GLY A 50 -5.77 19.00 11.24
N GLY A 51 -6.98 18.49 10.97
CA GLY A 51 -7.78 18.84 9.78
C GLY A 51 -7.38 18.11 8.49
N ILE A 52 -6.40 17.21 8.54
CA ILE A 52 -5.95 16.44 7.35
C ILE A 52 -6.95 15.34 6.96
N ALA A 53 -6.66 14.61 5.89
CA ALA A 53 -7.48 13.49 5.47
C ALA A 53 -7.45 12.32 6.47
N SER A 54 -8.55 11.57 6.54
CA SER A 54 -8.68 10.44 7.47
C SER A 54 -7.91 9.21 6.99
N VAL A 55 -7.73 8.23 7.87
CA VAL A 55 -7.17 6.91 7.51
C VAL A 55 -8.02 6.26 6.42
N ALA A 56 -9.35 6.34 6.54
CA ALA A 56 -10.27 5.81 5.54
C ALA A 56 -10.04 6.43 4.16
N PHE A 57 -9.84 7.75 4.09
CA PHE A 57 -9.52 8.42 2.83
C PHE A 57 -8.21 7.89 2.24
N HIS A 58 -7.13 7.82 3.02
CA HIS A 58 -5.83 7.38 2.51
C HIS A 58 -5.87 5.94 2.00
N VAL A 59 -6.48 5.01 2.74
CA VAL A 59 -6.58 3.60 2.33
C VAL A 59 -7.40 3.44 1.05
N LEU A 60 -8.52 4.17 0.92
CA LEU A 60 -9.32 4.15 -0.31
C LEU A 60 -8.63 4.86 -1.49
N HIS A 61 -7.76 5.83 -1.22
CA HIS A 61 -7.06 6.60 -2.24
C HIS A 61 -5.93 5.81 -2.93
N VAL A 62 -5.21 4.97 -2.17
CA VAL A 62 -4.10 4.14 -2.68
C VAL A 62 -4.45 3.35 -3.96
N PRO A 63 -5.52 2.51 -3.99
CA PRO A 63 -5.84 1.74 -5.18
C PRO A 63 -6.22 2.63 -6.38
N GLY A 64 -6.89 3.76 -6.16
CA GLY A 64 -7.26 4.69 -7.23
C GLY A 64 -6.05 5.39 -7.87
N VAL A 65 -5.05 5.77 -7.07
CA VAL A 65 -3.80 6.33 -7.60
C VAL A 65 -3.00 5.28 -8.35
N ILE A 66 -2.90 4.06 -7.82
CA ILE A 66 -2.22 2.95 -8.48
C ILE A 66 -2.87 2.66 -9.83
N ASP A 67 -4.19 2.46 -9.88
CA ASP A 67 -4.93 2.21 -11.12
C ASP A 67 -4.65 3.30 -12.17
N ARG A 68 -4.75 4.57 -11.77
CA ARG A 68 -4.43 5.72 -12.62
C ARG A 68 -2.99 5.68 -13.13
N LEU A 69 -2.00 5.40 -12.30
CA LEU A 69 -0.59 5.31 -12.73
C LEU A 69 -0.38 4.17 -13.75
N PHE A 70 -1.04 3.03 -13.55
CA PHE A 70 -0.99 1.92 -14.50
C PHE A 70 -1.65 2.25 -15.85
N THR A 71 -2.56 3.24 -15.93
CA THR A 71 -3.05 3.74 -17.23
C THR A 71 -1.98 4.47 -18.04
N TYR A 72 -0.99 5.10 -17.38
CA TYR A 72 0.11 5.81 -18.04
C TYR A 72 1.27 4.89 -18.41
N ALA A 73 1.45 3.79 -17.70
CA ALA A 73 2.55 2.85 -17.88
C ALA A 73 2.34 1.84 -19.03
N ARG A 74 1.33 2.04 -19.88
CA ARG A 74 1.07 1.22 -21.07
C ARG A 74 2.11 1.43 -22.15
#